data_AF-A0A2H0MUV2-F1
#
_entry.id   AF-A0A2H0MUV2-F1
#
_cell.length_a   1.000
_cell.length_b   1.000
_cell.length_c   1.000
_cell.angle_alpha   90.00
_cell.angle_beta   90.00
_cell.angle_gamma   90.00
#
_symmetry.space_group_name_H-M   'P 1'
#
loop_
_entity.id
_entity.type
_entity.pdbx_description
1 polymer ?
#
loop_
_entity_poly.entity_id
_entity_poly.type
_entity_poly.pdbx_seq_one_letter_code
_entity_poly.pdbx_strand_id
1 'polypeptide(L)'
;MKKIILVLATLLFVSTPLFAFAEAPLSLQADANAEAQKHNEEGILHFNKGHFDVALKHFEVSEKAQRTAEVYFNEALVFDKMGKHGQATTHFKEAKTLANGNSKILDSEILNGHLKNH
;
A
#
# COMPACT_ATOMS: atom_id res chain seq x y z
N MET A 1 -4.22 -53.35 -37.05
CA MET A 1 -4.64 -52.88 -35.71
C MET A 1 -4.57 -51.36 -35.69
N LYS A 2 -5.73 -50.71 -35.53
CA LYS A 2 -5.93 -49.25 -35.43
C LYS A 2 -5.35 -48.77 -34.09
N LYS A 3 -4.58 -47.68 -34.04
CA LYS A 3 -4.82 -46.49 -33.20
C LYS A 3 -4.11 -45.25 -33.79
N ILE A 4 -4.95 -44.33 -34.26
CA ILE A 4 -4.69 -42.92 -34.53
C ILE A 4 -4.76 -42.18 -33.17
N ILE A 5 -4.18 -40.97 -33.11
CA ILE A 5 -4.58 -39.75 -32.35
C ILE A 5 -3.34 -39.17 -31.64
N LEU A 6 -2.69 -38.12 -32.18
CA LEU A 6 -3.02 -36.68 -32.14
C LEU A 6 -2.83 -36.03 -30.74
N VAL A 7 -2.02 -34.95 -30.75
CA VAL A 7 -2.22 -33.70 -29.96
C VAL A 7 -1.70 -33.78 -28.52
N LEU A 8 -0.92 -32.84 -27.97
CA LEU A 8 -1.18 -31.40 -27.89
C LEU A 8 0.11 -30.66 -27.53
N ALA A 9 0.41 -29.58 -28.26
CA ALA A 9 1.34 -28.56 -27.81
C ALA A 9 0.75 -27.89 -26.55
N THR A 10 1.32 -28.13 -25.38
CA THR A 10 1.03 -27.29 -24.22
C THR A 10 2.06 -26.18 -24.17
N LEU A 11 1.82 -25.17 -25.01
CA LEU A 11 2.34 -23.84 -24.78
C LEU A 11 1.73 -23.37 -23.45
N LEU A 12 2.45 -23.57 -22.34
CA LEU A 12 2.12 -22.94 -21.07
C LEU A 12 2.40 -21.44 -21.25
N PHE A 13 1.44 -20.73 -21.86
CA PHE A 13 1.20 -19.33 -21.49
C PHE A 13 0.83 -19.38 -20.01
N VAL A 14 1.83 -19.27 -19.14
CA VAL A 14 1.59 -18.83 -17.77
C VAL A 14 1.17 -17.38 -17.93
N SER A 15 -0.13 -17.17 -18.20
CA SER A 15 -0.79 -15.93 -17.88
C SER A 15 -0.74 -15.84 -16.37
N THR A 16 0.37 -15.33 -15.84
CA THR A 16 0.33 -14.73 -14.52
C THR A 16 -0.74 -13.65 -14.64
N PRO A 17 -1.88 -13.76 -13.93
CA PRO A 17 -2.79 -12.65 -13.87
C PRO A 17 -1.97 -11.49 -13.35
N LEU A 18 -2.08 -10.35 -14.02
CA LEU A 18 -1.54 -9.08 -13.57
C LEU A 18 -2.30 -8.70 -12.29
N PHE A 19 -2.02 -9.40 -11.19
CA PHE A 19 -2.43 -8.95 -9.87
C PHE A 19 -1.67 -7.66 -9.68
N ALA A 20 -2.41 -6.54 -9.72
CA ALA A 20 -1.89 -5.24 -9.31
C ALA A 20 -1.07 -5.45 -8.04
N PHE A 21 0.23 -5.18 -8.10
CA PHE A 21 1.08 -5.28 -6.94
C PHE A 21 0.45 -4.38 -5.88
N ALA A 22 -0.04 -4.97 -4.80
CA ALA A 22 -0.54 -4.17 -3.69
C ALA A 22 0.63 -3.33 -3.21
N GLU A 23 0.50 -2.01 -3.29
CA GLU A 23 1.56 -1.10 -2.85
C GLU A 23 1.85 -1.31 -1.37
N ALA A 24 3.13 -1.24 -1.03
CA ALA A 24 3.61 -1.46 0.31
C ALA A 24 3.77 -0.13 1.07
N PRO A 25 3.66 -0.16 2.41
CA PRO A 25 3.97 0.98 3.24
C PRO A 25 5.39 1.56 3.01
N LEU A 26 5.50 2.87 3.17
CA LEU A 26 6.73 3.65 2.97
C LEU A 26 7.44 3.94 4.29
N SER A 27 8.77 3.84 4.29
CA SER A 27 9.59 4.38 5.38
C SER A 27 9.60 5.91 5.34
N LEU A 28 9.73 6.56 6.50
CA LEU A 28 9.96 8.00 6.57
C LEU A 28 11.38 8.34 6.07
N GLN A 29 11.60 9.63 5.79
CA GLN A 29 12.90 10.17 5.43
C GLN A 29 13.86 10.16 6.64
N ALA A 30 15.17 10.17 6.39
CA ALA A 30 16.19 9.95 7.42
C ALA A 30 16.29 11.08 8.47
N ASP A 31 15.74 12.26 8.18
CA ASP A 31 15.66 13.42 9.07
C ASP A 31 14.33 13.49 9.84
N ALA A 32 13.49 12.47 9.72
CA ALA A 32 12.24 12.38 10.45
C ALA A 32 12.46 12.31 11.98
N ASN A 33 11.42 12.70 12.71
CA ASN A 33 11.36 12.54 14.15
C ASN A 33 11.58 11.06 14.52
N ALA A 34 12.45 10.80 15.50
CA ALA A 34 12.82 9.44 15.89
C ALA A 34 11.65 8.59 16.41
N GLU A 35 10.69 9.19 17.12
CA GLU A 35 9.47 8.51 17.57
C GLU A 35 8.57 8.17 16.37
N ALA A 36 8.42 9.11 15.44
CA ALA A 36 7.69 8.86 14.19
C ALA A 36 8.33 7.72 13.40
N GLN A 37 9.64 7.76 13.19
CA GLN A 37 10.34 6.71 12.45
C GLN A 37 10.18 5.34 13.13
N LYS A 38 10.40 5.26 14.45
CA LYS A 38 10.26 4.00 15.19
C LYS A 38 8.85 3.42 15.05
N HIS A 39 7.83 4.23 15.32
CA HIS A 39 6.46 3.76 15.23
C HIS A 39 6.06 3.42 13.81
N ASN A 40 6.51 4.19 12.81
CA ASN A 40 6.27 3.82 11.42
C ASN A 40 6.91 2.47 11.06
N GLU A 41 8.17 2.22 11.43
CA GLU A 41 8.84 0.93 11.20
C GLU A 41 8.09 -0.25 11.85
N GLU A 42 7.61 -0.08 13.09
CA GLU A 42 6.75 -1.05 13.76
C GLU A 42 5.42 -1.24 13.02
N GLY A 43 4.80 -0.15 12.54
CA GLY A 43 3.59 -0.19 11.73
C GLY A 43 3.78 -0.98 10.43
N ILE A 44 4.89 -0.76 9.72
CA ILE A 44 5.27 -1.52 8.52
C ILE A 44 5.42 -3.01 8.84
N LEU A 45 6.11 -3.35 9.94
CA LEU A 45 6.29 -4.73 10.38
C LEU A 45 4.94 -5.42 10.63
N HIS A 46 4.01 -4.74 11.29
CA HIS A 46 2.67 -5.27 11.57
C HIS A 46 1.79 -5.34 10.32
N PHE A 47 1.88 -4.36 9.41
CA PHE A 47 1.19 -4.39 8.12
C PHE A 47 1.60 -5.61 7.29
N ASN A 48 2.91 -5.87 7.20
CA ASN A 48 3.44 -7.02 6.46
C ASN A 48 3.03 -8.38 7.05
N LYS A 49 2.63 -8.42 8.32
CA LYS A 49 2.04 -9.59 8.98
C LYS A 49 0.52 -9.68 8.83
N GLY A 50 -0.12 -8.69 8.21
CA GLY A 50 -1.58 -8.58 8.11
C GLY A 50 -2.27 -8.10 9.40
N HIS A 51 -1.51 -7.63 10.40
CA HIS A 51 -2.04 -7.11 11.66
C HIS A 51 -2.48 -5.65 11.50
N PHE A 52 -3.48 -5.40 10.67
CA PHE A 52 -3.87 -4.06 10.23
C PHE A 52 -4.33 -3.13 11.37
N ASP A 53 -5.06 -3.65 12.36
CA ASP A 53 -5.47 -2.90 13.54
C ASP A 53 -4.28 -2.44 14.40
N VAL A 54 -3.25 -3.29 14.51
CA VAL A 54 -2.02 -2.97 15.24
C VAL A 54 -1.16 -1.99 14.42
N ALA A 55 -1.04 -2.22 13.11
CA ALA A 55 -0.32 -1.33 12.20
C ALA A 55 -0.88 0.09 12.25
N LEU A 56 -2.21 0.25 12.22
CA LEU A 56 -2.87 1.54 12.31
C LEU A 56 -2.50 2.27 13.60
N LYS A 57 -2.52 1.60 14.76
CA LYS A 57 -2.14 2.23 16.04
C LYS A 57 -0.72 2.76 16.03
N HIS A 58 0.22 2.02 15.43
CA HIS A 58 1.59 2.49 15.30
C HIS A 58 1.68 3.68 14.35
N PHE A 59 1.00 3.64 13.20
CA PHE A 59 0.98 4.79 12.29
C PHE A 59 0.32 6.03 12.91
N GLU A 60 -0.76 5.90 13.69
CA GLU A 60 -1.39 7.04 14.40
C GLU A 60 -0.46 7.66 15.45
N VAL A 61 0.40 6.86 16.10
CA VAL A 61 1.44 7.40 16.99
C VAL A 61 2.52 8.10 16.18
N SER A 62 2.90 7.54 15.03
CA SER A 62 3.82 8.22 14.10
C SER A 62 3.26 9.54 13.60
N GLU A 63 1.97 9.62 13.26
CA GLU A 63 1.27 10.83 12.81
C GLU A 63 1.33 11.92 13.87
N LYS A 64 1.06 11.55 15.14
CA LYS A 64 1.11 12.48 16.28
C LYS A 64 2.51 13.03 16.50
N ALA A 65 3.55 12.23 16.27
CA ALA A 65 4.94 12.66 16.39
C ALA A 65 5.38 13.53 15.20
N GLN A 66 5.01 13.15 13.98
CA GLN A 66 5.28 13.92 12.77
C GLN A 66 4.30 13.59 11.63
N ARG A 67 3.57 14.61 11.18
CA ARG A 67 2.63 14.52 10.06
C ARG A 67 3.38 14.58 8.73
N THR A 68 3.72 13.42 8.16
CA THR A 68 4.35 13.32 6.82
C THR A 68 3.44 12.65 5.81
N ALA A 69 3.74 12.85 4.52
CA ALA A 69 3.00 12.22 3.43
C ALA A 69 3.05 10.68 3.51
N GLU A 70 4.19 10.11 3.89
CA GLU A 70 4.40 8.68 4.04
C GLU A 70 3.53 8.08 5.15
N VAL A 71 3.37 8.79 6.27
CA VAL A 71 2.50 8.31 7.37
C VAL A 71 1.04 8.25 6.92
N TYR A 72 0.53 9.32 6.31
CA TYR A 72 -0.84 9.31 5.77
C TYR A 72 -1.05 8.27 4.68
N PHE A 73 -0.04 8.08 3.83
CA PHE A 73 -0.08 7.03 2.81
C PHE A 73 -0.19 5.64 3.45
N ASN A 74 0.59 5.38 4.50
CA ASN A 74 0.59 4.12 5.22
C ASN A 74 -0.75 3.85 5.91
N GLU A 75 -1.32 4.85 6.60
CA GLU A 75 -2.65 4.75 7.20
C GLU A 75 -3.73 4.48 6.16
N ALA A 76 -3.65 5.15 5.00
CA ALA A 76 -4.57 4.92 3.90
C ALA A 76 -4.52 3.49 3.38
N LEU A 77 -3.32 2.91 3.22
CA LEU A 77 -3.14 1.50 2.87
C LEU A 77 -3.78 0.59 3.92
N VAL A 78 -3.63 0.89 5.21
CA VAL A 78 -4.27 0.10 6.27
C VAL A 78 -5.79 0.17 6.17
N PHE A 79 -6.35 1.37 6.02
CA PHE A 79 -7.80 1.53 5.85
C PHE A 79 -8.33 0.80 4.63
N ASP A 80 -7.62 0.83 3.51
CA ASP A 80 -7.98 0.07 2.31
C ASP A 80 -7.98 -1.45 2.60
N LYS A 81 -6.94 -1.97 3.23
CA LYS A 81 -6.86 -3.40 3.62
C LYS A 81 -7.96 -3.82 4.59
N MET A 82 -8.46 -2.89 5.41
CA MET A 82 -9.60 -3.11 6.30
C MET A 82 -10.97 -2.94 5.60
N GLY A 83 -11.01 -2.62 4.31
CA GLY A 83 -12.24 -2.34 3.54
C GLY A 83 -12.89 -0.98 3.87
N LYS A 84 -12.18 -0.11 4.58
CA LYS A 84 -12.64 1.21 5.03
C LYS A 84 -12.30 2.28 3.98
N HIS A 85 -12.79 2.07 2.75
CA HIS A 85 -12.36 2.85 1.58
C HIS A 85 -12.62 4.37 1.70
N GLY A 86 -13.67 4.79 2.41
CA GLY A 86 -13.91 6.22 2.67
C GLY A 86 -12.80 6.87 3.52
N GLN A 87 -12.33 6.17 4.55
CA GLN A 87 -11.20 6.62 5.37
C GLN A 87 -9.90 6.58 4.57
N ALA A 88 -9.69 5.52 3.78
CA ALA A 88 -8.53 5.42 2.89
C ALA A 88 -8.46 6.61 1.92
N THR A 89 -9.57 6.96 1.26
CA THR A 89 -9.66 8.13 0.37
C THR A 89 -9.28 9.42 1.09
N THR A 90 -9.77 9.65 2.31
CA THR A 90 -9.41 10.85 3.09
C THR A 90 -7.91 10.93 3.38
N HIS A 91 -7.29 9.82 3.81
CA HIS A 91 -5.86 9.80 4.13
C HIS A 91 -5.00 9.86 2.86
N PHE A 92 -5.42 9.25 1.77
CA PHE A 92 -4.79 9.40 0.46
C PHE A 92 -4.81 10.84 -0.07
N LYS A 93 -5.89 11.61 0.18
CA LYS A 93 -5.95 13.05 -0.14
C LYS A 93 -4.90 13.84 0.65
N GLU A 94 -4.76 13.55 1.94
CA GLU A 94 -3.77 14.20 2.79
C GLU A 94 -2.34 13.83 2.38
N ALA A 95 -2.08 12.54 2.13
CA ALA A 95 -0.79 12.05 1.62
C ALA A 95 -0.38 12.77 0.33
N LYS A 96 -1.30 12.90 -0.64
CA LYS A 96 -1.05 13.63 -1.88
C LYS A 96 -0.75 15.11 -1.66
N THR A 97 -1.45 15.74 -0.72
CA THR A 97 -1.27 17.16 -0.38
C THR A 97 0.12 17.41 0.21
N LEU A 98 0.58 16.50 1.08
CA LEU A 98 1.87 16.61 1.76
C LEU A 98 3.05 16.05 0.94
N ALA A 99 2.81 15.36 -0.17
CA ALA A 99 3.83 14.61 -0.90
C ALA A 99 5.04 15.44 -1.35
N ASN A 100 4.87 16.75 -1.58
CA ASN A 100 5.96 17.68 -1.92
C ASN A 100 6.92 17.16 -3.01
N GLY A 101 6.36 16.55 -4.07
CA GLY A 101 7.15 15.96 -5.16
C GLY A 101 7.62 14.52 -4.96
N ASN A 102 7.25 13.87 -3.84
CA ASN A 102 7.51 12.45 -3.62
C ASN A 102 6.71 11.60 -4.63
N SER A 103 7.39 11.16 -5.70
CA SER A 103 6.79 10.40 -6.80
C SER A 103 6.21 9.05 -6.35
N LYS A 104 6.75 8.42 -5.30
CA LYS A 104 6.19 7.17 -4.76
C LYS A 104 4.74 7.33 -4.30
N ILE A 105 4.36 8.53 -3.86
CA ILE A 105 3.00 8.87 -3.43
C ILE A 105 2.21 9.46 -4.60
N LEU A 106 2.80 10.39 -5.36
CA LEU A 106 2.09 11.07 -6.45
C LEU A 106 1.71 10.13 -7.59
N ASP A 107 2.55 9.14 -7.88
CA ASP A 107 2.35 8.17 -8.95
C ASP A 107 1.68 6.88 -8.45
N SER A 108 1.35 6.79 -7.15
CA SER A 108 0.69 5.63 -6.54
C SER A 108 -0.62 5.30 -7.27
N GLU A 109 -0.75 4.05 -7.73
CA GLU A 109 -1.93 3.60 -8.45
C GLU A 109 -3.14 3.49 -7.53
N ILE A 110 -2.93 2.95 -6.32
CA ILE A 110 -4.02 2.78 -5.34
C ILE A 110 -4.53 4.13 -4.85
N LEU A 111 -3.62 5.05 -4.51
CA LEU A 111 -3.97 6.41 -4.11
C LEU A 111 -4.78 7.08 -5.23
N ASN A 112 -4.24 7.12 -6.45
CA ASN A 112 -4.92 7.77 -7.56
C ASN A 112 -6.22 7.07 -7.95
N GLY A 113 -6.34 5.75 -7.75
CA GLY A 113 -7.56 4.99 -7.89
C GLY A 113 -8.65 5.47 -6.91
N HIS A 114 -8.31 5.60 -5.63
CA HIS A 114 -9.23 6.14 -4.62
C HIS A 114 -9.68 7.56 -4.96
N LEU A 115 -8.78 8.42 -5.45
CA LEU A 115 -9.09 9.82 -5.74
C LEU A 115 -9.89 10.05 -7.03
N LYS A 116 -9.85 9.10 -7.98
CA LYS A 116 -10.64 9.19 -9.22
C LYS A 116 -12.08 8.72 -9.02
N ASN A 117 -12.30 7.81 -8.08
CA ASN A 117 -13.59 7.14 -7.87
C ASN A 117 -14.43 7.76 -6.74
N HIS A 118 -13.92 8.80 -6.06
CA HIS A 118 -14.54 9.45 -4.88
C HIS A 118 -14.24 10.96 -4.78
#